data_AF-A0A3D9TMR6-F1
#
_entry.id   AF-A0A3D9TMR6-F1
#
_cell.length_a   1.000
_cell.length_b   1.000
_cell.length_c   1.000
_cell.angle_alpha   90.00
_cell.angle_beta   90.00
_cell.angle_gamma   90.00
#
_symmetry.space_group_name_H-M   'P 1'
#
loop_
_entity.id
_entity.type
_entity.pdbx_description
1 polymer ?
#
loop_
_entity_poly.entity_id
_entity_poly.type
_entity_poly.pdbx_seq_one_letter_code
_entity_poly.pdbx_strand_id
1 'polypeptide(L)'
;MYKLNMYIYDPHKRNEFFSLLLGYLSKEKMEDLIIDKSWQGGYSIQIMSDNLKTLRKIEGFFKLKVKHRSLTQYEVEKQKILSRKLSFMEETEPIMDVFSEGESIVSEVNREQIEKKYKFDYNSIISSLRARTNYMLKSSGLWVEKTEAERYYYCLGLAYIIADTYPEGALYGSFSYRSNFEYYKKQLELLNISEDKRKKYFGYLNNSSDHEVEAENLFVYNFLDSKDYLNDYIFESFIEYINYCYSIFSDGFKENEKFYGELYTASTFFERVSNPSEFHNMAYTDEKIIKLYNERQFIIHRYMLAQLYSLFPLLGIKNIKKQKVLGKVTELLEERNGVNWLEKLRGKFNGV
;
A
#
# COMPACT_ATOMS: atom_id res chain seq x y z
N MET A 1 -11.85 20.81 1.78
CA MET A 1 -10.44 20.41 1.70
C MET A 1 -9.75 20.93 0.44
N TYR A 2 -8.51 21.39 0.59
CA TYR A 2 -7.62 21.82 -0.49
C TYR A 2 -6.48 20.83 -0.68
N LYS A 3 -5.85 20.87 -1.85
CA LYS A 3 -4.75 19.98 -2.26
C LYS A 3 -3.63 20.79 -2.89
N LEU A 4 -2.42 20.59 -2.39
CA LEU A 4 -1.17 21.12 -2.92
C LEU A 4 -0.40 19.98 -3.60
N ASN A 5 -0.13 20.10 -4.89
CA ASN A 5 0.81 19.24 -5.61
C ASN A 5 2.16 19.97 -5.74
N MET A 6 3.25 19.28 -5.44
CA MET A 6 4.63 19.79 -5.54
C MET A 6 5.45 18.88 -6.47
N TYR A 7 5.83 19.39 -7.64
CA TYR A 7 6.35 18.57 -8.74
C TYR A 7 7.88 18.38 -8.65
N ILE A 8 8.31 17.11 -8.56
CA ILE A 8 9.72 16.70 -8.48
C ILE A 8 9.91 15.41 -9.28
N TYR A 9 10.63 15.53 -10.40
CA TYR A 9 10.77 14.45 -11.38
C TYR A 9 11.88 13.48 -11.02
N ASP A 10 13.00 14.01 -10.53
CA ASP A 10 14.10 13.18 -10.07
C ASP A 10 13.68 12.37 -8.82
N PRO A 11 13.75 11.02 -8.87
CA PRO A 11 13.28 10.18 -7.76
C PRO A 11 14.17 10.31 -6.52
N HIS A 12 15.47 10.60 -6.66
CA HIS A 12 16.38 10.79 -5.53
C HIS A 12 16.07 12.11 -4.83
N LYS A 13 16.00 13.22 -5.57
CA LYS A 13 15.59 14.53 -5.04
C LYS A 13 14.21 14.48 -4.40
N ARG A 14 13.26 13.78 -5.02
CA ARG A 14 11.90 13.65 -4.47
C ARG A 14 11.92 12.91 -3.14
N ASN A 15 12.68 11.82 -3.02
CA ASN A 15 12.78 11.09 -1.76
C ASN A 15 13.52 11.90 -0.68
N GLU A 16 14.58 12.62 -1.04
CA GLU A 16 15.29 13.53 -0.13
C GLU A 16 14.36 14.65 0.37
N PHE A 17 13.66 15.33 -0.55
CA PHE A 17 12.69 16.36 -0.18
C PHE A 17 11.55 15.79 0.65
N PHE A 18 11.06 14.58 0.36
CA PHE A 18 10.03 13.92 1.15
C PHE A 18 10.47 13.74 2.61
N SER A 19 11.70 13.26 2.84
CA SER A 19 12.25 13.14 4.20
C SER A 19 12.39 14.51 4.88
N LEU A 20 12.88 15.52 4.17
CA LEU A 20 12.97 16.89 4.69
C LEU A 20 11.59 17.47 5.04
N LEU A 21 10.58 17.19 4.21
CA LEU A 21 9.21 17.62 4.41
C LEU A 21 8.62 16.96 5.67
N LEU A 22 8.78 15.64 5.86
CA LEU A 22 8.30 14.97 7.06
C LEU A 22 8.94 15.55 8.33
N GLY A 23 10.25 15.79 8.31
CA GLY A 23 10.95 16.45 9.44
C GLY A 23 10.44 17.87 9.70
N TYR A 24 10.18 18.64 8.64
CA TYR A 24 9.59 19.97 8.74
C TYR A 24 8.18 19.94 9.35
N LEU A 25 7.30 19.08 8.84
CA LEU A 25 5.92 18.96 9.31
C LEU A 25 5.86 18.50 10.76
N SER A 26 6.71 17.54 11.15
CA SER A 26 6.82 17.06 12.54
C SER A 26 7.29 18.17 13.48
N LYS A 27 8.34 18.92 13.10
CA LYS A 27 8.85 20.06 13.91
C LYS A 27 7.81 21.16 14.08
N GLU A 28 7.03 21.44 13.04
CA GLU A 28 5.97 22.45 13.06
C GLU A 28 4.64 21.94 13.63
N LYS A 29 4.59 20.68 14.11
CA LYS A 29 3.39 20.02 14.66
C LYS A 29 2.18 20.10 13.73
N MET A 30 2.42 19.90 12.43
CA MET A 30 1.37 19.90 11.41
C MET A 30 0.81 18.49 11.24
N GLU A 31 -0.18 18.12 12.06
CA GLU A 31 -0.74 16.77 12.13
C GLU A 31 -2.07 16.63 11.35
N ASP A 32 -2.80 17.73 11.14
CA ASP A 32 -4.07 17.71 10.39
C ASP A 32 -3.88 17.89 8.87
N LEU A 33 -3.20 16.90 8.28
CA LEU A 33 -2.93 16.86 6.85
C LEU A 33 -2.86 15.42 6.32
N ILE A 34 -3.01 15.29 5.01
CA ILE A 34 -2.85 14.03 4.28
C ILE A 34 -1.66 14.16 3.36
N ILE A 35 -0.71 13.24 3.45
CA ILE A 35 0.44 13.15 2.55
C ILE A 35 0.24 11.99 1.57
N ASP A 36 0.44 12.26 0.29
CA ASP A 36 0.43 11.23 -0.76
C ASP A 36 1.50 11.50 -1.84
N LYS A 37 1.69 10.53 -2.74
CA LYS A 37 2.47 10.68 -3.98
C LYS A 37 1.50 10.63 -5.15
N SER A 38 1.69 11.52 -6.12
CA SER A 38 0.83 11.56 -7.31
C SER A 38 1.67 11.53 -8.59
N TRP A 39 1.02 11.04 -9.65
CA TRP A 39 1.54 11.01 -11.02
C TRP A 39 0.71 11.91 -11.97
N GLN A 40 -0.43 12.43 -11.49
CA GLN A 40 -1.35 13.24 -12.28
C GLN A 40 -0.74 14.63 -12.56
N GLY A 41 -0.61 14.97 -13.84
CA GLY A 41 0.10 16.16 -14.32
C GLY A 41 1.63 16.14 -14.09
N GLY A 42 2.18 15.00 -13.65
CA GLY A 42 3.60 14.86 -13.34
C GLY A 42 3.85 14.20 -11.98
N TYR A 43 5.08 13.72 -11.77
CA TYR A 43 5.48 13.13 -10.49
C TYR A 43 5.55 14.20 -9.41
N SER A 44 4.75 14.04 -8.37
CA SER A 44 4.61 15.03 -7.30
C SER A 44 4.43 14.41 -5.92
N ILE A 45 4.76 15.20 -4.91
CA ILE A 45 4.31 14.98 -3.54
C ILE A 45 3.05 15.82 -3.35
N GLN A 46 2.02 15.21 -2.80
CA GLN A 46 0.71 15.81 -2.62
C GLN A 46 0.42 15.99 -1.13
N ILE A 47 -0.07 17.16 -0.77
CA ILE A 47 -0.52 17.48 0.59
C ILE A 47 -1.97 17.95 0.53
N MET A 48 -2.86 17.34 1.30
CA MET A 48 -4.22 17.82 1.46
C MET A 48 -4.45 18.34 2.88
N SER A 49 -5.20 19.42 3.01
CA SER A 49 -5.59 19.99 4.30
C SER A 49 -6.84 20.86 4.13
N ASP A 50 -7.64 20.99 5.18
CA ASP A 50 -8.73 21.97 5.22
C ASP A 50 -8.22 23.40 5.45
N ASN A 51 -6.96 23.55 5.89
CA ASN A 51 -6.35 24.84 6.14
C ASN A 51 -5.47 25.30 4.96
N LEU A 52 -6.01 26.20 4.13
CA LEU A 52 -5.29 26.77 3.00
C LEU A 52 -4.00 27.52 3.44
N LYS A 53 -3.99 28.16 4.62
CA LYS A 53 -2.78 28.84 5.13
C LYS A 53 -1.66 27.84 5.41
N THR A 54 -1.99 26.66 5.94
CA THR A 54 -1.02 25.56 6.13
C THR A 54 -0.42 25.14 4.79
N LEU A 55 -1.23 24.94 3.76
CA LEU A 55 -0.73 24.58 2.43
C LEU A 55 0.17 25.67 1.84
N ARG A 56 -0.16 26.96 2.00
CA ARG A 56 0.71 28.05 1.54
C ARG A 56 2.05 28.10 2.27
N LYS A 57 2.07 27.79 3.57
CA LYS A 57 3.32 27.69 4.34
C LYS A 57 4.21 26.54 3.83
N ILE A 58 3.62 25.39 3.54
CA ILE A 58 4.31 24.23 2.96
C ILE A 58 4.81 24.54 1.53
N GLU A 59 3.98 25.20 0.72
CA GLU A 59 4.36 25.66 -0.62
C GLU A 59 5.59 26.59 -0.58
N GLY A 60 5.62 27.51 0.39
CA GLY A 60 6.79 28.37 0.63
C GLY A 60 8.05 27.57 0.97
N PHE A 61 7.94 26.57 1.85
CA PHE A 61 9.05 25.66 2.16
C PHE A 61 9.55 24.90 0.92
N PHE A 62 8.63 24.40 0.09
CA PHE A 62 8.97 23.72 -1.17
C PHE A 62 9.75 24.63 -2.14
N LYS A 63 9.26 25.86 -2.37
CA LYS A 63 9.92 26.83 -3.27
C LYS A 63 11.32 27.24 -2.80
N LEU A 64 11.60 27.18 -1.50
CA LEU A 64 12.93 27.41 -0.94
C LEU A 64 13.88 26.22 -1.15
N LYS A 65 13.36 24.99 -1.25
CA LYS A 65 14.16 23.75 -1.29
C LYS A 65 14.32 23.16 -2.68
N VAL A 66 13.36 23.41 -3.57
CA VAL A 66 13.34 22.81 -4.92
C VAL A 66 13.45 23.91 -5.96
N LYS A 67 14.52 23.83 -6.77
CA LYS A 67 14.76 24.77 -7.87
C LYS A 67 13.88 24.43 -9.06
N HIS A 68 13.40 25.46 -9.74
CA HIS A 68 12.66 25.29 -10.98
C HIS A 68 13.55 24.68 -12.08
N ARG A 69 12.99 23.73 -12.85
CA ARG A 69 13.59 23.19 -14.07
C ARG A 69 12.49 22.88 -15.08
N SER A 70 12.54 23.55 -16.22
CA SER A 70 11.68 23.26 -17.36
C SER A 70 11.91 21.85 -17.89
N LEU A 71 10.83 21.18 -18.28
CA LEU A 71 10.89 19.86 -18.89
C LEU A 71 11.18 19.97 -20.39
N THR A 72 11.93 19.02 -20.92
CA THR A 72 12.05 18.83 -22.36
C THR A 72 10.73 18.34 -22.96
N GLN A 73 10.51 18.58 -24.24
CA GLN A 73 9.33 18.07 -24.96
C GLN A 73 9.20 16.54 -24.85
N TYR A 74 10.33 15.83 -24.89
CA TYR A 74 10.36 14.37 -24.70
C TYR A 74 9.86 13.95 -23.31
N GLU A 75 10.28 14.63 -22.25
CA GLU A 75 9.81 14.37 -20.89
C GLU A 75 8.31 14.63 -20.75
N VAL A 76 7.80 15.72 -21.33
CA VAL A 76 6.37 16.05 -21.34
C VAL A 76 5.54 14.95 -22.01
N GLU A 77 5.91 14.52 -23.21
CA GLU A 77 5.18 13.48 -23.93
C GLU A 77 5.23 12.14 -23.21
N LYS A 78 6.37 11.79 -22.61
CA LYS A 78 6.49 10.60 -21.75
C LYS A 78 5.50 10.63 -20.58
N GLN A 79 5.32 11.78 -19.93
CA GLN A 79 4.35 11.93 -18.84
C GLN A 79 2.90 11.82 -19.33
N LYS A 80 2.57 12.40 -20.47
CA LYS A 80 1.22 12.28 -21.06
C LYS A 80 0.86 10.83 -21.36
N ILE A 81 1.81 10.05 -21.90
CA ILE A 81 1.61 8.61 -22.13
C ILE A 81 1.38 7.87 -20.82
N LEU A 82 2.19 8.15 -19.80
CA LEU A 82 2.04 7.57 -18.46
C LEU A 82 0.68 7.93 -17.86
N SER A 83 0.29 9.21 -17.94
CA SER A 83 -0.97 9.74 -17.41
C SER A 83 -2.16 9.02 -18.01
N ARG A 84 -2.22 8.88 -19.35
CA ARG A 84 -3.29 8.12 -20.03
C ARG A 84 -3.36 6.68 -19.57
N LYS A 85 -2.21 6.00 -19.51
CA LYS A 85 -2.15 4.58 -19.14
C LYS A 85 -2.61 4.36 -17.70
N LEU A 86 -2.10 5.14 -16.75
CA LEU A 86 -2.47 5.00 -15.35
C LEU A 86 -3.91 5.45 -15.10
N SER A 87 -4.40 6.48 -15.79
CA SER A 87 -5.79 6.92 -15.68
C SER A 87 -6.76 5.85 -16.14
N PHE A 88 -6.46 5.17 -17.25
CA PHE A 88 -7.23 4.02 -17.71
C PHE A 88 -7.23 2.89 -16.69
N MET A 89 -6.08 2.57 -16.09
CA MET A 89 -5.95 1.50 -15.09
C MET A 89 -6.63 1.83 -13.75
N GLU A 90 -6.65 3.11 -13.36
CA GLU A 90 -7.23 3.60 -12.10
C GLU A 90 -8.68 4.10 -12.28
N GLU A 91 -9.27 3.98 -13.48
CA GLU A 91 -10.61 4.47 -13.82
C GLU A 91 -10.82 5.97 -13.49
N THR A 92 -9.80 6.77 -13.76
CA THR A 92 -9.80 8.23 -13.56
C THR A 92 -9.66 8.98 -14.88
N GLU A 93 -9.97 10.27 -14.88
CA GLU A 93 -9.70 11.13 -16.03
C GLU A 93 -8.22 11.54 -16.07
N PRO A 94 -7.56 11.50 -17.24
CA PRO A 94 -6.17 11.89 -17.36
C PRO A 94 -6.00 13.41 -17.33
N ILE A 95 -5.12 13.89 -16.45
CA ILE A 95 -4.62 15.26 -16.53
C ILE A 95 -3.50 15.30 -17.57
N MET A 96 -3.74 16.09 -18.62
CA MET A 96 -2.86 16.21 -19.79
C MET A 96 -1.90 17.41 -19.70
N ASP A 97 -2.20 18.37 -18.83
CA ASP A 97 -1.31 19.47 -18.50
C ASP A 97 -0.17 18.95 -17.62
N VAL A 98 1.06 19.08 -18.11
CA VAL A 98 2.26 18.59 -17.43
C VAL A 98 3.02 19.77 -16.84
N PHE A 99 3.30 19.70 -15.55
CA PHE A 99 3.96 20.77 -14.81
C PHE A 99 5.46 20.53 -14.67
N SER A 100 6.23 21.61 -14.65
CA SER A 100 7.68 21.57 -14.55
C SER A 100 8.17 21.24 -13.14
N GLU A 101 9.41 20.77 -13.03
CA GLU A 101 10.04 20.56 -11.72
C GLU A 101 10.14 21.88 -10.96
N GLY A 102 9.86 21.86 -9.66
CA GLY A 102 9.82 23.06 -8.81
C GLY A 102 8.53 23.87 -8.94
N GLU A 103 7.57 23.47 -9.78
CA GLU A 103 6.23 24.05 -9.77
C GLU A 103 5.36 23.46 -8.67
N SER A 104 4.38 24.24 -8.23
CA SER A 104 3.39 23.84 -7.23
C SER A 104 2.01 24.37 -7.58
N ILE A 105 0.98 23.55 -7.34
CA ILE A 105 -0.40 23.89 -7.67
C ILE A 105 -1.27 23.62 -6.46
N VAL A 106 -2.12 24.60 -6.14
CA VAL A 106 -3.17 24.45 -5.14
C VAL A 106 -4.52 24.35 -5.86
N SER A 107 -5.29 23.33 -5.55
CA SER A 107 -6.65 23.13 -6.07
C SER A 107 -7.60 22.63 -4.99
N GLU A 108 -8.90 22.74 -5.26
CA GLU A 108 -9.94 22.15 -4.41
C GLU A 108 -10.08 20.66 -4.66
N VAL A 109 -10.47 19.93 -3.61
CA VAL A 109 -10.68 18.48 -3.67
C VAL A 109 -12.16 18.21 -3.88
N ASN A 110 -12.47 17.47 -4.95
CA ASN A 110 -13.82 16.96 -5.16
C ASN A 110 -14.08 15.76 -4.23
N ARG A 111 -15.07 15.90 -3.35
CA ARG A 111 -15.49 14.86 -2.40
C ARG A 111 -15.95 13.58 -3.09
N GLU A 112 -16.79 13.69 -4.12
CA GLU A 112 -17.37 12.55 -4.83
C GLU A 112 -16.29 11.70 -5.51
N GLN A 113 -15.24 12.35 -6.02
CA GLN A 113 -14.10 11.64 -6.61
C GLN A 113 -13.34 10.80 -5.57
N ILE A 114 -13.23 11.27 -4.33
CA ILE A 114 -12.61 10.51 -3.23
C ILE A 114 -13.51 9.32 -2.85
N GLU A 115 -14.80 9.55 -2.62
CA GLU A 115 -15.73 8.47 -2.26
C GLU A 115 -15.76 7.38 -3.35
N LYS A 116 -15.81 7.76 -4.63
CA LYS A 116 -15.77 6.83 -5.77
C LYS A 116 -14.46 6.04 -5.82
N LYS A 117 -13.30 6.69 -5.61
CA LYS A 117 -11.98 6.04 -5.66
C LYS A 117 -11.82 4.97 -4.60
N TYR A 118 -12.26 5.25 -3.38
CA TYR A 118 -12.06 4.36 -2.24
C TYR A 118 -13.26 3.46 -1.95
N LYS A 119 -14.40 3.70 -2.61
CA LYS A 119 -15.67 2.98 -2.42
C LYS A 119 -16.05 2.91 -0.94
N PHE A 120 -15.97 4.04 -0.26
CA PHE A 120 -16.26 4.18 1.17
C PHE A 120 -16.66 5.63 1.48
N ASP A 121 -17.22 5.88 2.67
CA ASP A 121 -17.61 7.23 3.05
C ASP A 121 -16.41 8.17 3.18
N TYR A 122 -16.60 9.43 2.76
CA TYR A 122 -15.54 10.42 2.72
C TYR A 122 -14.85 10.63 4.07
N ASN A 123 -15.63 10.76 5.16
CA ASN A 123 -15.10 11.15 6.46
C ASN A 123 -14.19 10.08 7.04
N SER A 124 -14.57 8.81 6.91
CA SER A 124 -13.75 7.66 7.29
C SER A 124 -12.48 7.56 6.46
N ILE A 125 -12.55 7.76 5.14
CA ILE A 125 -11.37 7.76 4.28
C ILE A 125 -10.40 8.88 4.69
N ILE A 126 -10.90 10.11 4.84
CA ILE A 126 -10.08 11.25 5.26
C ILE A 126 -9.44 10.99 6.62
N SER A 127 -10.21 10.44 7.57
CA SER A 127 -9.71 10.11 8.90
C SER A 127 -8.63 9.04 8.86
N SER A 128 -8.79 7.99 8.04
CA SER A 128 -7.78 6.94 7.89
C SER A 128 -6.51 7.48 7.23
N LEU A 129 -6.62 8.33 6.22
CA LEU A 129 -5.49 8.95 5.51
C LEU A 129 -4.72 9.96 6.39
N ARG A 130 -5.42 10.69 7.27
CA ARG A 130 -4.79 11.53 8.31
C ARG A 130 -4.05 10.68 9.32
N ALA A 131 -4.67 9.61 9.81
CA ALA A 131 -4.01 8.68 10.73
C ALA A 131 -2.74 8.04 10.13
N ARG A 132 -2.78 7.68 8.84
CA ARG A 132 -1.61 7.21 8.08
C ARG A 132 -0.50 8.25 8.07
N THR A 133 -0.86 9.50 7.88
CA THR A 133 0.09 10.61 7.87
C THR A 133 0.70 10.83 9.24
N ASN A 134 -0.09 10.77 10.30
CA ASN A 134 0.41 10.86 11.68
C ASN A 134 1.37 9.72 12.01
N TYR A 135 1.05 8.48 11.60
CA TYR A 135 1.98 7.36 11.70
C TYR A 135 3.30 7.66 10.98
N MET A 136 3.25 8.20 9.76
CA MET A 136 4.45 8.58 9.02
C MET A 136 5.27 9.64 9.75
N LEU A 137 4.63 10.68 10.31
CA LEU A 137 5.32 11.75 11.04
C LEU A 137 5.98 11.25 12.33
N LYS A 138 5.36 10.29 13.03
CA LYS A 138 5.92 9.63 14.22
C LYS A 138 7.10 8.72 13.87
N SER A 139 6.99 7.95 12.79
CA SER A 139 7.93 6.86 12.46
C SER A 139 9.05 7.25 11.49
N SER A 140 8.95 8.37 10.78
CA SER A 140 9.86 8.67 9.66
C SER A 140 11.32 8.83 10.04
N GLY A 141 11.60 9.39 11.23
CA GLY A 141 12.98 9.56 11.71
C GLY A 141 13.69 8.22 11.82
N LEU A 142 13.04 7.25 12.47
CA LEU A 142 13.57 5.90 12.63
C LEU A 142 13.65 5.15 11.30
N TRP A 143 12.66 5.31 10.42
CA TRP A 143 12.62 4.62 9.13
C TRP A 143 13.76 4.99 8.18
N VAL A 144 14.13 6.28 8.17
CA VAL A 144 15.19 6.80 7.28
C VAL A 144 16.56 6.23 7.66
N GLU A 145 16.79 5.94 8.94
CA GLU A 145 18.05 5.40 9.46
C GLU A 145 18.21 3.88 9.21
N LYS A 146 17.12 3.16 8.91
CA LYS A 146 17.15 1.72 8.68
C LYS A 146 17.88 1.33 7.40
N THR A 147 18.71 0.30 7.51
CA THR A 147 19.32 -0.43 6.39
C THR A 147 18.26 -1.14 5.54
N GLU A 148 18.65 -1.68 4.38
CA GLU A 148 17.70 -2.41 3.53
C GLU A 148 17.15 -3.68 4.19
N ALA A 149 17.99 -4.41 4.94
CA ALA A 149 17.62 -5.62 5.65
C ALA A 149 16.66 -5.31 6.82
N GLU A 150 16.96 -4.29 7.61
CA GLU A 150 16.05 -3.83 8.67
C GLU A 150 14.70 -3.40 8.09
N ARG A 151 14.69 -2.60 7.00
CA ARG A 151 13.43 -2.21 6.35
C ARG A 151 12.64 -3.41 5.86
N TYR A 152 13.31 -4.47 5.41
CA TYR A 152 12.64 -5.71 5.03
C TYR A 152 12.00 -6.40 6.25
N TYR A 153 12.73 -6.56 7.37
CA TYR A 153 12.17 -7.03 8.64
C TYR A 153 10.94 -6.22 9.08
N TYR A 154 11.02 -4.89 9.07
CA TYR A 154 9.87 -4.04 9.40
C TYR A 154 8.72 -4.25 8.42
N CYS A 155 8.97 -4.38 7.12
CA CYS A 155 7.89 -4.66 6.15
C CYS A 155 7.18 -6.01 6.42
N LEU A 156 7.93 -7.05 6.80
CA LEU A 156 7.35 -8.35 7.20
C LEU A 156 6.45 -8.16 8.44
N GLY A 157 6.94 -7.44 9.45
CA GLY A 157 6.18 -7.14 10.67
C GLY A 157 4.90 -6.34 10.42
N LEU A 158 4.98 -5.27 9.62
CA LEU A 158 3.81 -4.47 9.24
C LEU A 158 2.76 -5.32 8.50
N ALA A 159 3.21 -6.20 7.59
CA ALA A 159 2.32 -7.12 6.89
C ALA A 159 1.71 -8.17 7.83
N TYR A 160 2.47 -8.70 8.79
CA TYR A 160 1.94 -9.61 9.81
C TYR A 160 0.86 -8.94 10.66
N ILE A 161 1.09 -7.72 11.18
CA ILE A 161 0.12 -7.00 12.01
C ILE A 161 -1.21 -6.82 11.28
N ILE A 162 -1.18 -6.52 9.99
CA ILE A 162 -2.40 -6.44 9.15
C ILE A 162 -3.06 -7.81 8.99
N ALA A 163 -2.29 -8.87 8.77
CA ALA A 163 -2.84 -10.22 8.67
C ALA A 163 -3.54 -10.63 9.98
N ASP A 164 -2.94 -10.28 11.11
CA ASP A 164 -3.44 -10.59 12.46
C ASP A 164 -4.70 -9.82 12.86
N THR A 165 -5.11 -8.81 12.07
CA THR A 165 -6.42 -8.17 12.24
C THR A 165 -7.60 -9.08 11.86
N TYR A 166 -7.33 -10.19 11.15
CA TYR A 166 -8.35 -11.16 10.80
C TYR A 166 -8.72 -11.99 12.05
N PRO A 167 -10.01 -12.23 12.36
CA PRO A 167 -10.42 -12.84 13.64
C PRO A 167 -9.82 -14.22 13.90
N GLU A 168 -9.60 -15.00 12.85
CA GLU A 168 -9.00 -16.34 12.89
C GLU A 168 -7.47 -16.30 12.92
N GLY A 169 -6.88 -15.11 13.00
CA GLY A 169 -5.45 -14.86 13.16
C GLY A 169 -4.69 -14.69 11.84
N ALA A 170 -3.41 -14.34 11.98
CA ALA A 170 -2.53 -13.99 10.87
C ALA A 170 -2.44 -15.03 9.74
N LEU A 171 -2.48 -16.34 10.05
CA LEU A 171 -2.44 -17.37 9.01
C LEU A 171 -3.62 -17.20 8.04
N TYR A 172 -4.84 -17.06 8.54
CA TYR A 172 -6.03 -16.89 7.72
C TYR A 172 -6.04 -15.53 7.01
N GLY A 173 -5.65 -14.45 7.69
CA GLY A 173 -5.50 -13.13 7.07
C GLY A 173 -4.49 -13.15 5.91
N SER A 174 -3.42 -13.93 6.01
CA SER A 174 -2.39 -14.07 4.97
C SER A 174 -2.90 -14.75 3.69
N PHE A 175 -4.08 -15.37 3.69
CA PHE A 175 -4.69 -15.91 2.47
C PHE A 175 -4.84 -14.85 1.37
N SER A 176 -5.19 -13.62 1.75
CA SER A 176 -5.29 -12.48 0.83
C SER A 176 -3.92 -12.13 0.20
N TYR A 177 -2.83 -12.35 0.94
CA TYR A 177 -1.47 -12.12 0.49
C TYR A 177 -1.04 -13.19 -0.51
N ARG A 178 -1.35 -14.46 -0.22
CA ARG A 178 -1.16 -15.57 -1.17
C ARG A 178 -1.87 -15.27 -2.49
N SER A 179 -3.15 -14.89 -2.44
CA SER A 179 -3.90 -14.53 -3.65
C SER A 179 -3.20 -13.41 -4.45
N ASN A 180 -2.82 -12.31 -3.80
CA ASN A 180 -2.15 -11.21 -4.50
C ASN A 180 -0.78 -11.62 -5.08
N PHE A 181 0.00 -12.38 -4.34
CA PHE A 181 1.32 -12.85 -4.78
C PHE A 181 1.22 -13.77 -6.00
N GLU A 182 0.30 -14.75 -5.96
CA GLU A 182 0.04 -15.64 -7.10
C GLU A 182 -0.47 -14.89 -8.32
N TYR A 183 -1.28 -13.85 -8.11
CA TYR A 183 -1.80 -13.01 -9.19
C TYR A 183 -0.66 -12.22 -9.85
N TYR A 184 0.21 -11.63 -9.04
CA TYR A 184 1.36 -10.89 -9.53
C TYR A 184 2.35 -11.78 -10.31
N LYS A 185 2.61 -13.01 -9.83
CA LYS A 185 3.41 -13.99 -10.59
C LYS A 185 2.80 -14.26 -11.95
N LYS A 186 1.47 -14.45 -12.02
CA LYS A 186 0.78 -14.66 -13.30
C LYS A 186 0.89 -13.45 -14.24
N GLN A 187 0.78 -12.24 -13.70
CA GLN A 187 1.00 -11.02 -14.47
C GLN A 187 2.43 -10.95 -15.04
N LEU A 188 3.45 -11.32 -14.25
CA LEU A 188 4.85 -11.34 -14.71
C LEU A 188 5.11 -12.32 -15.85
N GLU A 189 4.45 -13.49 -15.85
CA GLU A 189 4.53 -14.45 -16.97
C GLU A 189 4.05 -13.82 -18.28
N LEU A 190 2.97 -13.05 -18.20
CA LEU A 190 2.29 -12.43 -19.34
C LEU A 190 2.94 -11.12 -19.81
N LEU A 191 3.90 -10.58 -19.05
CA LEU A 191 4.62 -9.38 -19.46
C LEU A 191 5.47 -9.68 -20.70
N ASN A 192 5.38 -8.79 -21.69
CA ASN A 192 6.26 -8.78 -22.85
C ASN A 192 7.65 -8.23 -22.48
N ILE A 193 8.45 -9.07 -21.82
CA ILE A 193 9.84 -8.79 -21.40
C ILE A 193 10.75 -9.96 -21.79
N SER A 194 12.07 -9.73 -21.84
CA SER A 194 13.03 -10.80 -22.11
C SER A 194 13.01 -11.88 -21.03
N GLU A 195 13.35 -13.10 -21.43
CA GLU A 195 13.39 -14.26 -20.54
C GLU A 195 14.36 -14.06 -19.36
N ASP A 196 15.54 -13.49 -19.61
CA ASP A 196 16.51 -13.19 -18.54
C ASP A 196 15.95 -12.20 -17.51
N LYS A 197 15.21 -11.19 -17.97
CA LYS A 197 14.58 -10.21 -17.09
C LYS A 197 13.44 -10.84 -16.28
N ARG A 198 12.65 -11.72 -16.91
CA ARG A 198 11.62 -12.52 -16.25
C ARG A 198 12.23 -13.42 -15.17
N LYS A 199 13.27 -14.19 -15.49
CA LYS A 199 14.02 -15.03 -14.55
C LYS A 199 14.58 -14.22 -13.38
N LYS A 200 15.13 -13.03 -13.64
CA LYS A 200 15.61 -12.13 -12.58
C LYS A 200 14.48 -11.71 -11.63
N TYR A 201 13.29 -11.40 -12.15
CA TYR A 201 12.15 -11.05 -11.30
C TYR A 201 11.64 -12.23 -10.47
N PHE A 202 11.50 -13.41 -11.07
CA PHE A 202 11.12 -14.60 -10.31
C PHE A 202 12.16 -14.99 -9.27
N GLY A 203 13.45 -14.93 -9.62
CA GLY A 203 14.53 -15.15 -8.66
C GLY A 203 14.47 -14.18 -7.49
N TYR A 204 14.22 -12.89 -7.74
CA TYR A 204 14.05 -11.91 -6.66
C TYR A 204 12.85 -12.20 -5.75
N LEU A 205 11.72 -12.62 -6.34
CA LEU A 205 10.49 -12.90 -5.58
C LEU A 205 10.60 -14.16 -4.73
N ASN A 206 11.22 -15.21 -5.26
CA ASN A 206 11.21 -16.54 -4.65
C ASN A 206 12.44 -16.81 -3.76
N ASN A 207 13.57 -16.14 -4.02
CA ASN A 207 14.79 -16.37 -3.27
C ASN A 207 15.06 -15.22 -2.31
N SER A 208 15.60 -15.56 -1.14
CA SER A 208 16.09 -14.61 -0.15
C SER A 208 17.62 -14.58 -0.18
N SER A 209 18.19 -13.38 -0.11
CA SER A 209 19.61 -13.18 0.19
C SER A 209 19.93 -13.49 1.66
N ASP A 210 21.19 -13.67 2.01
CA ASP A 210 21.60 -14.00 3.38
C ASP A 210 21.07 -13.00 4.42
N HIS A 211 21.15 -11.71 4.14
CA HIS A 211 20.59 -10.65 5.01
C HIS A 211 19.06 -10.68 5.10
N GLU A 212 18.36 -11.12 4.05
CA GLU A 212 16.90 -11.31 4.10
C GLU A 212 16.55 -12.55 4.92
N VAL A 213 17.34 -13.63 4.82
CA VAL A 213 17.17 -14.83 5.66
C VAL A 213 17.38 -14.51 7.14
N GLU A 214 18.41 -13.71 7.48
CA GLU A 214 18.62 -13.20 8.85
C GLU A 214 17.39 -12.41 9.35
N ALA A 215 16.87 -11.51 8.52
CA ALA A 215 15.67 -10.73 8.83
C ALA A 215 14.40 -11.60 8.97
N GLU A 216 14.27 -12.65 8.16
CA GLU A 216 13.17 -13.63 8.22
C GLU A 216 13.23 -14.45 9.51
N ASN A 217 14.42 -14.92 9.91
CA ASN A 217 14.63 -15.61 11.18
C ASN A 217 14.32 -14.71 12.38
N LEU A 218 14.76 -13.44 12.33
CA LEU A 218 14.44 -12.46 13.36
C LEU A 218 12.93 -12.18 13.42
N PHE A 219 12.25 -12.12 12.27
CA PHE A 219 10.80 -12.02 12.21
C PHE A 219 10.13 -13.22 12.87
N VAL A 220 10.52 -14.46 12.53
CA VAL A 220 9.96 -15.67 13.13
C VAL A 220 10.10 -15.62 14.66
N TYR A 221 11.30 -15.33 15.15
CA TYR A 221 11.54 -15.23 16.59
C TYR A 221 10.68 -14.14 17.23
N ASN A 222 10.78 -12.89 16.76
CA ASN A 222 10.13 -11.75 17.41
C ASN A 222 8.60 -11.73 17.27
N PHE A 223 8.05 -12.22 16.16
CA PHE A 223 6.60 -12.15 15.89
C PHE A 223 5.87 -13.46 16.16
N LEU A 224 6.49 -14.62 15.93
CA LEU A 224 5.81 -15.90 16.03
C LEU A 224 6.16 -16.64 17.33
N ASP A 225 7.34 -16.43 17.89
CA ASP A 225 7.80 -17.11 19.11
C ASP A 225 7.69 -16.23 20.38
N SER A 226 8.44 -15.12 20.46
CA SER A 226 8.58 -14.33 21.69
C SER A 226 7.58 -13.18 21.85
N LYS A 227 7.02 -12.69 20.74
CA LYS A 227 6.18 -11.47 20.68
C LYS A 227 6.93 -10.19 21.11
N ASP A 228 8.26 -10.18 21.06
CA ASP A 228 9.10 -9.03 21.45
C ASP A 228 8.89 -7.79 20.58
N TYR A 229 8.30 -7.96 19.38
CA TYR A 229 7.98 -6.85 18.48
C TYR A 229 7.07 -5.78 19.13
N LEU A 230 6.31 -6.14 20.16
CA LEU A 230 5.47 -5.20 20.91
C LEU A 230 6.27 -4.11 21.64
N ASN A 231 7.57 -4.32 21.85
CA ASN A 231 8.47 -3.36 22.47
C ASN A 231 9.15 -2.42 21.46
N ASP A 232 8.94 -2.61 20.15
CA ASP A 232 9.48 -1.74 19.11
C ASP A 232 8.49 -0.61 18.79
N TYR A 233 8.95 0.63 18.95
CA TYR A 233 8.15 1.83 18.76
C TYR A 233 7.52 1.96 17.36
N ILE A 234 8.17 1.48 16.29
CA ILE A 234 7.60 1.51 14.94
C ILE A 234 6.38 0.59 14.88
N PHE A 235 6.47 -0.60 15.45
CA PHE A 235 5.35 -1.54 15.47
C PHE A 235 4.24 -1.08 16.42
N GLU A 236 4.58 -0.58 17.61
CA GLU A 236 3.60 0.00 18.55
C GLU A 236 2.81 1.14 17.89
N SER A 237 3.49 2.11 17.29
CA SER A 237 2.85 3.22 16.56
C SER A 237 2.00 2.74 15.38
N PHE A 238 2.40 1.64 14.73
CA PHE A 238 1.63 1.06 13.64
C PHE A 238 0.38 0.34 14.16
N ILE A 239 0.46 -0.38 15.27
CA ILE A 239 -0.68 -1.03 15.93
C ILE A 239 -1.71 0.02 16.34
N GLU A 240 -1.29 1.15 16.93
CA GLU A 240 -2.19 2.28 17.23
C GLU A 240 -2.95 2.76 15.97
N TYR A 241 -2.21 2.98 14.89
CA TYR A 241 -2.76 3.41 13.61
C TYR A 241 -3.77 2.40 13.04
N ILE A 242 -3.41 1.11 13.05
CA ILE A 242 -4.25 0.03 12.53
C ILE A 242 -5.49 -0.18 13.39
N ASN A 243 -5.39 -0.11 14.72
CA ASN A 243 -6.56 -0.20 15.61
C ASN A 243 -7.52 0.97 15.38
N TYR A 244 -7.00 2.18 15.19
CA TYR A 244 -7.82 3.35 14.87
C TYR A 244 -8.55 3.17 13.53
N CYS A 245 -7.84 2.74 12.48
CA CYS A 245 -8.44 2.44 11.19
C CYS A 245 -9.47 1.32 11.26
N TYR A 246 -9.20 0.25 12.01
CA TYR A 246 -10.13 -0.85 12.21
C TYR A 246 -11.44 -0.36 12.84
N SER A 247 -11.36 0.51 13.85
CA SER A 247 -12.56 1.11 14.47
C SER A 247 -13.37 1.91 13.45
N ILE A 248 -12.71 2.79 12.69
CA ILE A 248 -13.35 3.61 11.64
C ILE A 248 -14.10 2.71 10.65
N PHE A 249 -13.43 1.71 10.08
CA PHE A 249 -14.05 0.86 9.06
C PHE A 249 -15.14 -0.04 9.65
N SER A 250 -14.97 -0.50 10.89
CA SER A 250 -15.96 -1.31 11.59
C SER A 250 -17.23 -0.53 11.88
N ASP A 251 -17.12 0.75 12.25
CA ASP A 251 -18.27 1.62 12.53
C ASP A 251 -18.94 2.10 11.24
N GLY A 252 -18.15 2.53 10.24
CA GLY A 252 -18.66 2.86 8.91
C GLY A 252 -19.45 1.69 8.28
N PHE A 253 -19.06 0.44 8.58
CA PHE A 253 -19.81 -0.75 8.15
C PHE A 253 -21.22 -0.83 8.72
N LYS A 254 -21.43 -0.42 9.97
CA LYS A 254 -22.76 -0.44 10.58
C LYS A 254 -23.68 0.61 9.97
N GLU A 255 -23.12 1.73 9.49
CA GLU A 255 -23.88 2.89 9.06
C GLU A 255 -24.19 2.91 7.56
N ASN A 256 -23.37 2.26 6.72
CA ASN A 256 -23.38 2.44 5.27
C ASN A 256 -23.27 1.12 4.48
N GLU A 257 -24.18 0.17 4.75
CA GLU A 257 -24.19 -1.15 4.08
C GLU A 257 -24.17 -1.09 2.53
N LYS A 258 -24.69 0.00 1.95
CA LYS A 258 -24.82 0.19 0.50
C LYS A 258 -23.49 0.21 -0.27
N PHE A 259 -22.39 0.71 0.32
CA PHE A 259 -21.10 0.82 -0.37
C PHE A 259 -20.33 -0.52 -0.46
N TYR A 260 -20.68 -1.51 0.37
CA TYR A 260 -20.00 -2.82 0.35
C TYR A 260 -20.39 -3.69 -0.84
N GLY A 261 -21.61 -3.50 -1.37
CA GLY A 261 -22.03 -4.15 -2.62
C GLY A 261 -21.20 -3.75 -3.83
N GLU A 262 -20.44 -2.64 -3.75
CA GLU A 262 -19.56 -2.16 -4.83
C GLU A 262 -18.11 -2.67 -4.70
N LEU A 263 -17.77 -3.27 -3.55
CA LEU A 263 -16.50 -3.94 -3.38
C LEU A 263 -16.50 -5.22 -4.21
N TYR A 264 -15.38 -5.45 -4.88
CA TYR A 264 -15.14 -6.65 -5.67
C TYR A 264 -15.35 -7.91 -4.84
N THR A 265 -16.45 -8.63 -5.07
CA THR A 265 -16.73 -9.91 -4.42
C THR A 265 -15.93 -11.03 -5.07
N ALA A 266 -15.79 -12.15 -4.36
CA ALA A 266 -15.23 -13.37 -4.94
C ALA A 266 -16.01 -13.84 -6.17
N SER A 267 -17.34 -13.66 -6.16
CA SER A 267 -18.22 -14.08 -7.25
C SER A 267 -17.99 -13.33 -8.58
N THR A 268 -17.44 -12.12 -8.54
CA THR A 268 -17.17 -11.28 -9.72
C THR A 268 -15.69 -11.27 -10.12
N PHE A 269 -14.87 -12.17 -9.54
CA PHE A 269 -13.43 -12.22 -9.79
C PHE A 269 -13.10 -12.53 -11.26
N PHE A 270 -13.70 -13.58 -11.83
CA PHE A 270 -13.42 -14.03 -13.20
C PHE A 270 -13.95 -13.08 -14.29
N GLU A 271 -14.89 -12.19 -13.97
CA GLU A 271 -15.36 -11.16 -14.89
C GLU A 271 -14.28 -10.10 -15.16
N ARG A 272 -13.34 -9.92 -14.24
CA ARG A 272 -12.29 -8.88 -14.30
C ARG A 272 -10.89 -9.44 -14.53
N VAL A 273 -10.66 -10.70 -14.17
CA VAL A 273 -9.36 -11.34 -14.29
C VAL A 273 -9.36 -12.29 -15.48
N SER A 274 -8.78 -11.84 -16.59
CA SER A 274 -8.72 -12.61 -17.82
C SER A 274 -7.74 -13.80 -17.77
N ASN A 275 -6.76 -13.75 -16.87
CA ASN A 275 -5.73 -14.78 -16.74
C ASN A 275 -5.48 -15.11 -15.26
N PRO A 276 -6.38 -15.87 -14.61
CA PRO A 276 -6.18 -16.33 -13.24
C PRO A 276 -5.03 -17.35 -13.14
N SER A 277 -4.38 -17.43 -11.97
CA SER A 277 -3.45 -18.54 -11.69
C SER A 277 -4.21 -19.79 -11.21
N GLU A 278 -3.52 -20.93 -11.12
CA GLU A 278 -4.10 -22.16 -10.57
C GLU A 278 -4.71 -21.94 -9.19
N PHE A 279 -3.99 -21.22 -8.31
CA PHE A 279 -4.48 -20.86 -6.99
C PHE A 279 -5.82 -20.13 -7.04
N HIS A 280 -5.99 -19.18 -7.97
CA HIS A 280 -7.24 -18.43 -8.11
C HIS A 280 -8.38 -19.31 -8.62
N ASN A 281 -8.09 -20.19 -9.58
CA ASN A 281 -9.10 -21.13 -10.08
C ASN A 281 -9.64 -22.02 -8.96
N MET A 282 -8.78 -22.45 -8.02
CA MET A 282 -9.21 -23.25 -6.88
C MET A 282 -9.89 -22.41 -5.80
N ALA A 283 -9.29 -21.29 -5.39
CA ALA A 283 -9.81 -20.44 -4.33
C ALA A 283 -11.20 -19.87 -4.63
N TYR A 284 -11.43 -19.42 -5.87
CA TYR A 284 -12.68 -18.75 -6.27
C TYR A 284 -13.72 -19.71 -6.85
N THR A 285 -13.50 -21.03 -6.74
CA THR A 285 -14.52 -22.06 -6.99
C THR A 285 -14.90 -22.84 -5.74
N ASP A 286 -14.16 -22.67 -4.64
CA ASP A 286 -14.50 -23.23 -3.33
C ASP A 286 -15.61 -22.40 -2.65
N GLU A 287 -16.76 -23.03 -2.37
CA GLU A 287 -17.92 -22.36 -1.76
C GLU A 287 -17.63 -21.76 -0.38
N LYS A 288 -16.78 -22.39 0.43
CA LYS A 288 -16.41 -21.89 1.76
C LYS A 288 -15.59 -20.63 1.63
N ILE A 289 -14.61 -20.60 0.71
CA ILE A 289 -13.81 -19.41 0.44
C ILE A 289 -14.69 -18.29 -0.11
N ILE A 290 -15.58 -18.57 -1.06
CA ILE A 290 -16.51 -17.56 -1.60
C ILE A 290 -17.37 -16.96 -0.48
N LYS A 291 -17.89 -17.80 0.43
CA LYS A 291 -18.67 -17.33 1.57
C LYS A 291 -17.85 -16.41 2.46
N LEU A 292 -16.64 -16.82 2.87
CA LEU A 292 -15.72 -16.02 3.69
C LEU A 292 -15.43 -14.66 3.05
N TYR A 293 -15.25 -14.61 1.72
CA TYR A 293 -14.97 -13.37 1.00
C TYR A 293 -16.08 -12.31 1.07
N ASN A 294 -17.30 -12.73 1.36
CA ASN A 294 -18.46 -11.86 1.51
C ASN A 294 -18.76 -11.53 2.98
N GLU A 295 -18.01 -12.09 3.92
CA GLU A 295 -18.19 -11.80 5.34
C GLU A 295 -17.62 -10.42 5.70
N ARG A 296 -18.29 -9.76 6.66
CA ARG A 296 -17.93 -8.42 7.13
C ARG A 296 -16.46 -8.32 7.55
N GLN A 297 -15.99 -9.32 8.28
CA GLN A 297 -14.63 -9.36 8.81
C GLN A 297 -13.59 -9.39 7.69
N PHE A 298 -13.87 -10.13 6.61
CA PHE A 298 -13.01 -10.16 5.43
C PHE A 298 -13.02 -8.84 4.67
N ILE A 299 -14.18 -8.18 4.55
CA ILE A 299 -14.29 -6.86 3.95
C ILE A 299 -13.45 -5.82 4.72
N ILE A 300 -13.58 -5.78 6.05
CA ILE A 300 -12.78 -4.90 6.91
C ILE A 300 -11.28 -5.21 6.74
N HIS A 301 -10.90 -6.49 6.78
CA HIS A 301 -9.52 -6.92 6.57
C HIS A 301 -8.95 -6.41 5.23
N ARG A 302 -9.74 -6.38 4.15
CA ARG A 302 -9.30 -5.82 2.87
C ARG A 302 -9.07 -4.31 2.92
N TYR A 303 -9.85 -3.55 3.69
CA TYR A 303 -9.56 -2.13 3.92
C TYR A 303 -8.27 -1.94 4.73
N MET A 304 -8.01 -2.80 5.72
CA MET A 304 -6.74 -2.82 6.44
C MET A 304 -5.57 -3.09 5.50
N LEU A 305 -5.72 -4.06 4.59
CA LEU A 305 -4.74 -4.34 3.55
C LEU A 305 -4.52 -3.15 2.60
N ALA A 306 -5.59 -2.44 2.22
CA ALA A 306 -5.48 -1.23 1.43
C ALA A 306 -4.70 -0.12 2.16
N GLN A 307 -4.84 0.00 3.49
CA GLN A 307 -4.03 0.92 4.29
C GLN A 307 -2.54 0.60 4.16
N LEU A 308 -2.14 -0.66 4.29
CA LEU A 308 -0.76 -1.12 4.11
C LEU A 308 -0.24 -0.80 2.70
N TYR A 309 -1.03 -1.09 1.68
CA TYR A 309 -0.66 -0.86 0.28
C TYR A 309 -0.49 0.62 -0.04
N SER A 310 -1.24 1.48 0.64
CA SER A 310 -1.12 2.93 0.50
C SER A 310 0.08 3.50 1.27
N LEU A 311 0.49 2.85 2.36
CA LEU A 311 1.63 3.23 3.18
C LEU A 311 2.97 2.87 2.51
N PHE A 312 3.08 1.69 1.92
CA PHE A 312 4.32 1.18 1.32
C PHE A 312 4.99 2.14 0.31
N PRO A 313 4.26 2.76 -0.64
CA PRO A 313 4.85 3.76 -1.53
C PRO A 313 5.44 4.98 -0.80
N LEU A 314 4.84 5.39 0.31
CA LEU A 314 5.33 6.50 1.14
C LEU A 314 6.64 6.12 1.84
N LEU A 315 6.75 4.87 2.31
CA LEU A 315 7.96 4.27 2.86
C LEU A 315 9.05 3.97 1.80
N GLY A 316 8.77 4.21 0.52
CA GLY A 316 9.70 3.96 -0.58
C GLY A 316 9.74 2.50 -1.05
N ILE A 317 8.79 1.67 -0.62
CA ILE A 317 8.70 0.27 -1.00
C ILE A 317 8.08 0.13 -2.40
N LYS A 318 8.86 -0.45 -3.32
CA LYS A 318 8.42 -0.70 -4.70
C LYS A 318 7.42 -1.86 -4.75
N ASN A 319 6.57 -1.88 -5.79
CA ASN A 319 5.56 -2.92 -5.98
C ASN A 319 6.14 -4.35 -5.95
N ILE A 320 7.29 -4.61 -6.59
CA ILE A 320 7.89 -5.95 -6.57
C ILE A 320 8.37 -6.36 -5.16
N LYS A 321 8.91 -5.41 -4.38
CA LYS A 321 9.34 -5.66 -2.99
C LYS A 321 8.14 -5.89 -2.07
N LYS A 322 7.05 -5.15 -2.27
CA LYS A 322 5.75 -5.43 -1.62
C LYS A 322 5.34 -6.88 -1.86
N GLN A 323 5.34 -7.33 -3.12
CA GLN A 323 4.89 -8.69 -3.44
C GLN A 323 5.78 -9.76 -2.81
N LYS A 324 7.10 -9.56 -2.78
CA LYS A 324 8.03 -10.42 -2.04
C LYS A 324 7.68 -10.50 -0.55
N VAL A 325 7.48 -9.35 0.11
CA VAL A 325 7.11 -9.28 1.54
C VAL A 325 5.82 -10.06 1.82
N LEU A 326 4.78 -9.83 1.02
CA LEU A 326 3.49 -10.51 1.18
C LEU A 326 3.60 -12.03 0.97
N GLY A 327 4.31 -12.45 -0.07
CA GLY A 327 4.62 -13.87 -0.32
C GLY A 327 5.37 -14.49 0.85
N LYS A 328 6.43 -13.83 1.33
CA LYS A 328 7.28 -14.34 2.40
C LYS A 328 6.56 -14.45 3.75
N VAL A 329 5.79 -13.44 4.16
CA VAL A 329 4.97 -13.53 5.39
C VAL A 329 4.02 -14.72 5.33
N THR A 330 3.39 -14.95 4.17
CA THR A 330 2.52 -16.11 3.97
C THR A 330 3.29 -17.42 4.10
N GLU A 331 4.43 -17.55 3.43
CA GLU A 331 5.28 -18.74 3.48
C GLU A 331 5.73 -19.06 4.91
N LEU A 332 6.22 -18.08 5.66
CA LEU A 332 6.67 -18.27 7.04
C LEU A 332 5.52 -18.68 7.97
N LEU A 333 4.31 -18.13 7.77
CA LEU A 333 3.12 -18.53 8.52
C LEU A 333 2.66 -19.94 8.16
N GLU A 334 2.68 -20.30 6.88
CA GLU A 334 2.39 -21.63 6.37
C GLU A 334 3.35 -22.68 6.95
N GLU A 335 4.66 -22.43 6.85
CA GLU A 335 5.72 -23.29 7.41
C GLU A 335 5.55 -23.48 8.92
N ARG A 336 5.36 -22.39 9.67
CA ARG A 336 5.18 -22.44 11.12
C ARG A 336 3.97 -23.26 11.55
N ASN A 337 2.89 -23.24 10.76
CA ASN A 337 1.65 -23.95 11.09
C ASN A 337 1.55 -25.32 10.40
N GLY A 338 2.56 -25.74 9.62
CA GLY A 338 2.49 -26.98 8.85
C GLY A 338 1.35 -26.98 7.82
N VAL A 339 0.99 -25.81 7.30
CA VAL A 339 -0.10 -25.61 6.34
C VAL A 339 0.47 -25.20 4.99
N ASN A 340 -0.12 -25.68 3.90
CA ASN A 340 0.11 -25.14 2.57
C ASN A 340 -1.25 -24.80 1.94
N TRP A 341 -1.48 -23.52 1.60
CA TRP A 341 -2.78 -23.08 1.07
C TRP A 341 -3.15 -23.78 -0.23
N LEU A 342 -2.19 -24.05 -1.12
CA LEU A 342 -2.47 -24.74 -2.38
C LEU A 342 -2.85 -26.21 -2.15
N GLU A 343 -2.16 -26.91 -1.23
CA GLU A 343 -2.53 -28.28 -0.88
C GLU A 343 -3.88 -28.35 -0.16
N LYS A 344 -4.16 -27.38 0.72
CA LYS A 344 -5.45 -27.24 1.40
C LYS A 344 -6.58 -27.06 0.39
N LEU A 345 -6.40 -26.21 -0.62
CA LEU A 345 -7.37 -25.99 -1.70
C LEU A 345 -7.53 -27.22 -2.62
N ARG A 346 -6.49 -28.05 -2.79
CA ARG A 346 -6.55 -29.30 -3.56
C ARG A 346 -7.29 -30.45 -2.84
N GLY A 347 -7.93 -30.18 -1.69
CA GLY A 347 -8.70 -31.17 -0.95
C GLY A 347 -7.86 -32.21 -0.20
N LYS A 348 -6.56 -31.94 0.04
CA LYS A 348 -5.69 -32.85 0.80
C LYS A 348 -5.73 -32.64 2.32
N PHE A 349 -6.82 -32.09 2.87
CA PHE A 349 -7.01 -32.02 4.33
C PHE A 349 -8.42 -32.41 4.77
N ASN A 350 -8.51 -33.56 5.44
CA ASN A 350 -9.56 -33.89 6.38
C ASN A 350 -9.18 -33.30 7.74
N GLY A 351 -9.89 -32.25 8.17
CA GLY A 351 -10.01 -31.85 9.57
C GLY A 351 -9.01 -30.81 10.10
N VAL A 352 -9.54 -29.65 10.52
CA VAL A 352 -9.29 -29.09 11.86
C VAL A 352 -10.66 -28.81 12.46
#